data_AF-A0A660VCU9-F1
#
_entry.id   AF-A0A660VCU9-F1
#
_cell.length_a   1.000
_cell.length_b   1.000
_cell.length_c   1.000
_cell.angle_alpha   90.00
_cell.angle_beta   90.00
_cell.angle_gamma   90.00
#
_symmetry.space_group_name_H-M   'P 1'
#
loop_
_entity.id
_entity.type
_entity.pdbx_description
1 polymer ?
#
loop_
_entity_poly.entity_id
_entity_poly.type
_entity_poly.pdbx_seq_one_letter_code
_entity_poly.pdbx_strand_id
1 'polypeptide(L)' 'GRGELSFALRVEAHRFEREARRKIQAAGGEAIELKDE' A
#
# COMPACT_ATOMS: atom_id res chain seq x y z
N GLY A 1 -8.18 0.68 3.52
CA GLY A 1 -8.63 2.02 3.96
C GLY A 1 -9.48 2.72 2.91
N ARG A 2 -10.42 3.56 3.37
CA ARG A 2 -11.22 4.46 2.52
C ARG A 2 -10.37 5.67 2.11
N GLY A 3 -10.37 6.02 0.83
CA GLY A 3 -9.48 7.02 0.23
C GLY A 3 -9.11 6.65 -1.21
N GLU A 4 -8.71 7.66 -1.98
CA GLU A 4 -8.21 7.57 -3.36
C GLU A 4 -6.74 7.99 -3.41
N LEU A 5 -5.93 7.27 -4.18
CA LEU A 5 -4.51 7.55 -4.41
C LEU A 5 -4.35 8.00 -5.86
N SER A 6 -3.97 9.26 -6.06
CA SER A 6 -3.86 9.86 -7.40
C SER A 6 -2.43 9.81 -7.97
N PHE A 7 -1.48 9.26 -7.21
CA PHE A 7 -0.05 9.22 -7.56
C PHE A 7 0.61 7.96 -6.98
N ALA A 8 1.63 7.47 -7.68
CA ALA A 8 2.40 6.30 -7.29
C ALA A 8 3.22 6.60 -6.04
N LEU A 9 3.06 5.78 -5.00
CA LEU A 9 3.81 5.87 -3.75
C LEU A 9 4.40 4.51 -3.39
N ARG A 10 5.58 4.52 -2.79
CA ARG A 10 6.12 3.37 -2.06
C ARG A 10 5.72 3.49 -0.60
N VAL A 11 4.96 2.51 -0.12
CA VAL A 11 4.43 2.48 1.25
C VAL A 11 4.99 1.24 1.95
N GLU A 12 5.64 1.46 3.08
CA GLU A 12 6.19 0.40 3.93
C GLU A 12 5.43 0.38 5.25
N ALA A 13 4.89 -0.79 5.63
CA ALA A 13 4.13 -0.94 6.87
C ALA A 13 4.17 -2.39 7.37
N HIS A 14 3.97 -2.61 8.67
CA HIS A 14 3.94 -3.96 9.26
C HIS A 14 2.77 -4.82 8.77
N ARG A 15 1.66 -4.19 8.38
CA ARG A 15 0.48 -4.90 7.87
C ARG A 15 -0.29 -4.02 6.90
N PHE A 16 -0.76 -4.62 5.81
CA PHE A 16 -1.70 -3.96 4.90
C PHE A 16 -3.05 -4.65 4.90
N GLU A 17 -4.12 -3.85 4.88
CA GLU A 17 -5.42 -4.35 4.48
C GLU A 17 -5.40 -4.71 2.99
N ARG A 18 -6.12 -5.78 2.62
CA ARG A 18 -6.20 -6.26 1.22
C ARG A 18 -6.66 -5.17 0.25
N GLU A 19 -7.64 -4.36 0.65
CA GLU A 19 -8.10 -3.23 -0.16
C GLU A 19 -7.05 -2.11 -0.28
N ALA A 20 -6.29 -1.85 0.79
CA ALA A 20 -5.25 -0.82 0.77
C ALA A 20 -4.12 -1.20 -0.20
N ARG A 21 -3.64 -2.45 -0.12
CA ARG A 21 -2.61 -2.97 -1.03
C ARG A 21 -3.05 -2.89 -2.49
N ARG A 22 -4.30 -3.26 -2.78
CA ARG A 22 -4.86 -3.18 -4.14
C ARG A 22 -4.89 -1.75 -4.67
N LYS A 23 -5.27 -0.78 -3.85
CA LYS A 23 -5.33 0.64 -4.25
C LYS A 23 -3.94 1.22 -4.51
N ILE A 24 -2.96 0.87 -3.67
CA ILE A 24 -1.57 1.31 -3.85
C ILE A 24 -1.02 0.79 -5.18
N GLN A 25 -1.21 -0.51 -5.46
CA GLN A 25 -0.77 -1.12 -6.72
C GLN A 25 -1.53 -0.56 -7.94
N ALA A 26 -2.84 -0.31 -7.81
CA ALA A 26 -3.64 0.27 -8.90
C ALA A 26 -3.20 1.71 -9.25
N ALA A 27 -2.68 2.46 -8.29
CA ALA A 27 -2.07 3.77 -8.51
C ALA A 27 -0.63 3.70 -9.06
N GLY A 28 -0.13 2.50 -9.37
CA GLY A 28 1.25 2.28 -9.83
C GLY A 28 2.30 2.35 -8.72
N GLY A 29 1.87 2.30 -7.46
CA GLY A 29 2.75 2.32 -6.28
C GLY A 29 3.18 0.92 -5.82
N GLU A 30 4.07 0.90 -4.83
CA GLU A 30 4.61 -0.31 -4.22
C GLU A 30 4.16 -0.41 -2.76
N ALA A 31 3.72 -1.59 -2.34
CA ALA A 31 3.35 -1.88 -0.95
C ALA A 31 4.30 -2.97 -0.40
N ILE A 32 5.11 -2.61 0.59
CA ILE A 32 6.13 -3.48 1.19
C ILE A 32 5.75 -3.77 2.64
N GLU A 33 5.49 -5.04 2.94
CA GLU A 33 5.27 -5.48 4.32
C GLU A 33 6.60 -5.58 5.06
N LEU A 34 6.75 -4.78 6.12
CA LEU A 34 7.87 -4.87 7.04
C LEU A 34 7.71 -6.15 7.87
N LYS A 35 8.77 -6.96 7.93
CA LYS A 35 8.82 -8.10 8.83
C LYS A 35 9.37 -7.61 10.16
N ASP A 36 8.66 -7.88 11.25
CA ASP A 36 9.22 -7.75 12.59
C ASP A 36 10.34 -8.80 12.72
N GLU A 37 11.56 -8.32 13.01
CA GLU A 37 12.70 -9.14 13.44
C GLU A 37 12.54 -9.63 14.88
#